data_AF-M5VL82-F1
#
_entry.id   AF-M5VL82-F1
#
_cell.length_a   1.000
_cell.length_b   1.000
_cell.length_c   1.000
_cell.angle_alpha   90.00
_cell.angle_beta   90.00
_cell.angle_gamma   90.00
#
_symmetry.space_group_name_H-M   'P 1'
#
loop_
_entity.id
_entity.type
_entity.pdbx_description
1 polymer ?
#
loop_
_entity_poly.entity_id
_entity_poly.type
_entity_poly.pdbx_seq_one_letter_code
_entity_poly.pdbx_strand_id
1 'polypeptide(L)'
;MDSEGQKTANNPSVMLASLLSRRAKLQDELRGIEKQVYDLETSYLQDPTQCGNVLKGFEGFLSSSKNTNFLKRSRKFQPEDRMFSLSSVTSPAAEELAAARDGKAYILANI
;
A
#
# COMPACT_ATOMS: atom_id res chain seq x y z
N MET A 1 39.86 40.58 -14.26
CA MET A 1 38.41 40.68 -14.00
C MET A 1 37.80 39.34 -14.37
N ASP A 2 37.67 38.53 -13.33
CA ASP A 2 36.59 37.58 -13.05
C ASP A 2 36.35 36.45 -14.07
N SER A 3 37.17 35.41 -13.95
CA SER A 3 36.81 34.05 -14.36
C SER A 3 36.21 33.30 -13.15
N GLU A 4 35.00 33.69 -12.75
CA GLU A 4 34.15 32.96 -11.79
C GLU A 4 33.53 31.74 -12.50
N GLY A 5 34.39 30.82 -12.92
CA GLY A 5 34.00 29.55 -13.50
C GLY A 5 33.50 28.59 -12.42
N GLN A 6 32.19 28.38 -12.35
CA GLN A 6 31.56 27.07 -12.19
C GLN A 6 32.27 26.08 -11.25
N LYS A 7 32.50 26.46 -9.98
CA LYS A 7 33.19 25.63 -8.98
C LYS A 7 32.30 25.20 -7.81
N THR A 8 30.99 25.13 -8.00
CA THR A 8 30.03 24.67 -6.98
C THR A 8 29.45 23.28 -7.25
N ALA A 9 29.71 22.69 -8.41
CA ALA A 9 29.47 21.26 -8.66
C ALA A 9 30.77 20.49 -8.40
N ASN A 10 30.69 19.28 -7.83
CA ASN A 10 31.77 18.28 -7.69
C ASN A 10 32.37 18.07 -6.30
N ASN A 11 31.67 18.39 -5.19
CA ASN A 11 31.99 17.70 -3.94
C ASN A 11 31.16 16.40 -3.85
N PRO A 12 31.77 15.22 -4.09
CA PRO A 12 31.04 13.96 -4.11
C PRO A 12 30.36 13.65 -2.76
N SER A 13 30.90 14.15 -1.64
CA SER A 13 30.28 13.96 -0.32
C SER A 13 28.97 14.74 -0.18
N VAL A 14 28.90 15.97 -0.70
CA VAL A 14 27.68 16.80 -0.68
C VAL A 14 26.61 16.21 -1.60
N MET A 15 27.01 15.71 -2.77
CA MET A 15 26.10 15.02 -3.69
C MET A 15 25.59 13.70 -3.09
N LEU A 16 26.45 12.92 -2.43
CA LEU A 16 26.02 11.70 -1.74
C LEU A 16 25.04 12.02 -0.60
N ALA A 17 25.32 13.04 0.21
CA ALA A 17 24.43 13.46 1.30
C ALA A 17 23.05 13.90 0.78
N SER A 18 23.00 14.63 -0.34
CA SER A 18 21.72 15.04 -0.94
C SER A 18 20.93 13.85 -1.51
N LEU A 19 21.61 12.87 -2.12
CA LEU A 19 20.99 11.64 -2.60
C LEU A 19 20.43 10.78 -1.44
N LEU A 20 21.18 10.65 -0.34
CA LEU A 20 20.71 9.94 0.85
C LEU A 20 19.52 10.63 1.50
N SER A 21 19.55 11.96 1.60
CA SER A 21 18.41 12.74 2.09
C SER A 21 17.18 12.58 1.19
N ARG A 22 17.37 12.57 -0.14
CA ARG A 22 16.28 12.33 -1.09
C ARG A 22 15.72 10.92 -0.96
N ARG A 23 16.57 9.90 -0.81
CA ARG A 23 16.13 8.52 -0.57
C ARG A 23 15.27 8.41 0.68
N ALA A 24 15.71 9.02 1.79
CA ALA A 24 14.96 9.01 3.03
C ALA A 24 13.57 9.66 2.88
N LYS A 25 13.50 10.83 2.21
CA LYS A 25 12.22 11.51 1.94
C LYS A 25 11.27 10.64 1.12
N LEU A 26 11.77 9.99 0.06
CA LEU A 26 10.95 9.11 -0.78
C LEU A 26 10.45 7.88 0.00
N GLN A 27 11.27 7.33 0.89
CA GLN A 27 10.85 6.22 1.76
C GLN A 27 9.77 6.65 2.76
N ASP A 28 9.85 7.86 3.30
CA ASP A 28 8.83 8.42 4.18
C ASP A 28 7.52 8.70 3.44
N GLU A 29 7.59 9.26 2.22
CA GLU A 29 6.43 9.49 1.36
C GLU A 29 5.76 8.16 0.96
N LEU A 30 6.55 7.15 0.57
CA LEU A 30 6.05 5.82 0.25
C LEU A 30 5.26 5.22 1.42
N ARG A 31 5.84 5.25 2.63
CA ARG A 31 5.19 4.76 3.85
C ARG A 31 3.89 5.51 4.15
N GLY A 32 3.84 6.81 3.87
CA GLY A 32 2.62 7.62 3.98
C GLY A 32 1.52 7.15 3.03
N ILE A 33 1.85 6.91 1.77
CA ILE A 33 0.91 6.43 0.74
C ILE A 33 0.42 5.02 1.07
N GLU A 34 1.31 4.10 1.44
CA GLU A 34 0.94 2.72 1.79
C GLU A 34 -0.04 2.69 2.97
N LYS A 35 0.21 3.51 3.99
CA LYS A 35 -0.72 3.65 5.11
C LYS A 35 -2.08 4.20 4.64
N GLN A 36 -2.09 5.21 3.78
CA GLN A 36 -3.33 5.78 3.27
C GLN A 36 -4.14 4.74 2.47
N VAL A 37 -3.48 3.94 1.63
CA VAL A 37 -4.13 2.84 0.89
C VAL A 37 -4.74 1.83 1.86
N TYR A 38 -3.98 1.41 2.88
CA TYR A 38 -4.46 0.48 3.90
C TYR A 38 -5.71 0.99 4.63
N ASP A 39 -5.71 2.26 5.04
CA ASP A 39 -6.83 2.89 5.74
C ASP A 39 -8.07 2.99 4.84
N LEU A 40 -7.88 3.40 3.57
CA LEU A 40 -8.95 3.48 2.58
C LEU A 40 -9.55 2.10 2.27
N GLU A 41 -8.72 1.07 2.10
CA GLU A 41 -9.18 -0.30 1.89
C GLU A 41 -10.01 -0.80 3.07
N THR A 42 -9.57 -0.49 4.31
CA THR A 42 -10.31 -0.85 5.52
C THR A 42 -11.71 -0.25 5.50
N SER A 43 -11.82 1.05 5.19
CA SER A 43 -13.11 1.72 5.09
C SER A 43 -13.95 1.19 3.92
N TYR A 44 -13.35 0.87 2.78
CA TYR A 44 -14.05 0.40 1.58
C TYR A 44 -14.62 -1.02 1.76
N LEU A 45 -13.86 -1.92 2.38
CA LEU A 45 -14.23 -3.33 2.52
C LEU A 45 -15.15 -3.59 3.73
N GLN A 46 -15.12 -2.73 4.74
CA GLN A 46 -15.97 -2.85 5.93
C GLN A 46 -17.35 -2.19 5.75
N ASP A 47 -17.59 -1.46 4.65
CA ASP A 47 -18.87 -0.80 4.39
C ASP A 47 -20.02 -1.84 4.25
N PRO A 48 -20.95 -1.92 5.22
CA PRO A 48 -22.03 -2.90 5.20
C PRO A 48 -23.07 -2.60 4.13
N THR A 49 -23.09 -1.38 3.58
CA THR A 49 -24.09 -0.92 2.62
C THR A 49 -23.76 -1.33 1.18
N GLN A 50 -22.60 -1.97 0.97
CA GLN A 50 -22.09 -2.29 -0.35
C GLN A 50 -22.79 -3.51 -0.97
N CYS A 51 -23.64 -3.28 -1.95
CA CYS A 51 -24.19 -4.31 -2.84
C CYS A 51 -23.15 -4.72 -3.91
N GLY A 52 -22.04 -5.31 -3.49
CA GLY A 52 -20.93 -5.72 -4.36
C GLY A 52 -19.71 -4.81 -4.23
N ASN A 53 -18.54 -5.31 -4.64
CA ASN A 53 -17.26 -4.60 -4.51
C ASN A 53 -16.31 -4.98 -5.65
N VAL A 54 -15.21 -4.25 -5.82
CA VAL A 54 -14.22 -4.52 -6.90
C VAL A 54 -13.70 -5.97 -6.88
N LEU A 55 -13.66 -6.63 -5.72
CA LEU A 55 -13.16 -7.99 -5.57
C LEU A 55 -14.20 -9.06 -5.95
N LYS A 56 -15.49 -8.80 -5.70
CA LYS A 56 -16.60 -9.77 -5.84
C LYS A 56 -17.52 -9.45 -7.02
N GLY A 57 -17.39 -8.27 -7.62
CA GLY A 57 -18.26 -7.74 -8.67
C GLY A 57 -19.50 -7.01 -8.13
N PHE A 58 -20.19 -6.32 -9.03
CA PHE A 58 -21.38 -5.50 -8.76
C PHE A 58 -22.69 -6.12 -9.29
N GLU A 59 -22.71 -7.42 -9.59
CA GLU A 59 -23.90 -8.11 -10.12
C GLU A 59 -25.14 -7.99 -9.23
N GLY A 60 -24.95 -7.80 -7.93
CA GLY A 60 -26.03 -7.59 -6.95
C GLY A 60 -26.85 -6.31 -7.19
N PHE A 61 -26.33 -5.31 -7.90
CA PHE A 61 -27.08 -4.09 -8.24
C PHE A 61 -28.13 -4.32 -9.33
N LEU A 62 -27.87 -5.23 -10.27
CA LEU A 62 -28.78 -5.50 -11.40
C LEU A 62 -29.86 -6.52 -11.03
N SER A 63 -29.58 -7.38 -10.06
CA SER A 63 -30.48 -8.43 -9.63
C SER A 63 -31.43 -7.96 -8.52
N SER A 64 -32.38 -7.06 -8.85
CA SER A 64 -33.54 -6.76 -7.99
C SER A 64 -34.46 -7.99 -7.77
N SER A 65 -34.25 -9.08 -8.53
CA SER A 65 -35.12 -10.26 -8.53
C SER A 65 -34.42 -11.52 -8.00
N LYS A 66 -34.68 -11.84 -6.73
CA LYS A 66 -34.84 -13.19 -6.18
C LYS A 66 -33.67 -14.19 -6.12
N ASN A 67 -32.40 -13.79 -6.17
CA ASN A 67 -31.29 -14.70 -5.85
C ASN A 67 -30.44 -14.22 -4.66
N THR A 68 -30.97 -14.43 -3.45
CA THR A 68 -30.37 -14.11 -2.14
C THR A 68 -29.16 -15.00 -1.76
N ASN A 69 -28.60 -15.76 -2.70
CA ASN A 69 -27.50 -16.70 -2.44
C ASN A 69 -26.11 -16.04 -2.43
N PHE A 70 -25.93 -14.85 -3.01
CA PHE A 70 -24.64 -14.14 -2.98
C PHE A 70 -24.43 -13.30 -1.72
N LEU A 71 -25.51 -12.80 -1.11
CA LEU A 71 -25.47 -12.09 0.18
C LEU A 71 -25.07 -13.02 1.35
N LYS A 72 -25.44 -14.30 1.28
CA LYS A 72 -25.14 -15.30 2.33
C LYS A 72 -23.67 -15.73 2.38
N ARG A 73 -22.86 -15.32 1.40
CA ARG A 73 -21.42 -15.63 1.35
C ARG A 73 -20.56 -14.39 1.48
N SER A 74 -21.06 -13.35 2.15
CA SER A 74 -20.21 -12.31 2.75
C SER A 74 -19.31 -12.97 3.80
N ARG A 75 -18.25 -13.63 3.33
CA ARG A 75 -17.17 -14.09 4.19
C ARG A 75 -16.64 -12.86 4.91
N LYS A 76 -16.37 -13.02 6.19
CA LYS A 76 -15.70 -11.99 7.00
C LYS A 76 -14.45 -11.54 6.24
N PHE A 77 -14.27 -10.23 6.16
CA PHE A 77 -13.07 -9.59 5.62
C PHE A 77 -11.83 -10.36 6.07
N GLN A 78 -11.05 -10.83 5.10
CA GLN A 78 -9.77 -11.49 5.37
C GLN A 78 -8.63 -10.51 5.04
N PRO A 79 -7.49 -10.57 5.75
CA PRO A 79 -6.31 -9.79 5.40
C PRO A 79 -5.87 -9.96 3.94
N GLU A 80 -6.09 -11.16 3.38
CA GLU A 80 -5.81 -11.49 1.98
C GLU A 80 -6.69 -10.75 0.97
N ASP A 81 -7.82 -10.17 1.38
CA ASP A 81 -8.70 -9.38 0.51
C ASP A 81 -8.11 -7.97 0.21
N ARG A 82 -7.03 -7.56 0.89
CA ARG A 82 -6.38 -6.24 0.73
C ARG A 82 -5.47 -6.17 -0.52
N MET A 83 -6.03 -6.43 -1.70
CA MET A 83 -5.27 -6.52 -2.96
C MET A 83 -4.42 -5.29 -3.27
N PHE A 84 -4.85 -4.08 -2.89
CA PHE A 84 -4.09 -2.87 -3.16
C PHE A 84 -2.91 -2.74 -2.18
N SER A 85 -3.10 -2.97 -0.89
CA SER A 85 -1.95 -3.00 0.04
C SER A 85 -0.99 -4.14 -0.29
N LEU A 86 -1.50 -5.33 -0.62
CA LEU A 86 -0.68 -6.50 -0.99
C LEU A 86 0.05 -6.35 -2.33
N SER A 87 -0.24 -5.31 -3.11
CA SER A 87 0.56 -4.98 -4.29
C SER A 87 1.93 -4.38 -3.94
N SER A 88 2.12 -3.93 -2.68
CA SER A 88 3.41 -3.53 -2.14
C SER A 88 3.89 -4.48 -1.06
N VAL A 89 5.14 -4.93 -1.18
CA VAL A 89 5.80 -5.81 -0.21
C VAL A 89 6.23 -5.10 1.07
N THR A 90 6.26 -3.76 1.07
CA THR A 90 6.59 -2.92 2.23
C THR A 90 5.35 -2.38 2.93
N SER A 91 4.14 -2.73 2.46
CA SER A 91 2.90 -2.22 3.05
C SER A 91 2.60 -2.83 4.43
N PRO A 92 1.80 -2.13 5.27
CA PRO A 92 1.34 -2.67 6.54
C PRO A 92 0.61 -4.02 6.42
N ALA A 93 -0.15 -4.23 5.34
CA ALA A 93 -0.85 -5.50 5.11
C ALA A 93 0.12 -6.66 4.81
N ALA A 94 1.21 -6.39 4.09
CA ALA A 94 2.24 -7.38 3.82
C ALA A 94 2.96 -7.80 5.11
N GLU A 95 3.23 -6.86 6.02
CA GLU A 95 3.79 -7.13 7.34
C GLU A 95 2.83 -7.97 8.20
N GLU A 96 1.54 -7.64 8.24
CA GLU A 96 0.51 -8.41 8.95
C GLU A 96 0.40 -9.84 8.40
N LEU A 97 0.40 -10.01 7.09
CA LEU A 97 0.30 -11.32 6.45
C LEU A 97 1.57 -12.17 6.69
N ALA A 98 2.74 -11.55 6.66
CA ALA A 98 3.99 -12.21 7.00
C ALA A 98 4.02 -12.64 8.48
N ALA A 99 3.56 -11.78 9.39
CA ALA A 99 3.47 -12.09 10.82
C ALA A 99 2.42 -13.18 11.13
N ALA A 100 1.33 -13.24 10.36
CA ALA A 100 0.30 -14.28 10.50
C ALA A 100 0.76 -15.65 9.97
N ARG A 101 1.68 -15.68 9.00
CA ARG A 101 2.18 -16.91 8.38
C ARG A 101 3.35 -17.54 9.14
N ASP A 102 4.21 -16.71 9.73
CA ASP A 102 5.41 -17.18 10.41
C ASP A 102 5.63 -16.41 11.72
N GLY A 103 5.65 -17.13 12.84
CA GLY A 103 6.17 -16.61 14.12
C GLY A 103 7.65 -16.19 14.08
N LYS A 104 8.31 -16.20 12.91
CA LYS A 104 9.65 -15.67 12.62
C LYS A 104 9.82 -15.47 11.10
N ALA A 105 9.78 -14.23 10.61
CA ALA A 105 10.34 -13.91 9.28
C ALA A 105 10.82 -12.46 9.18
N TYR A 106 11.95 -12.18 9.85
CA TYR A 106 12.76 -10.97 9.70
C TYR A 106 13.44 -10.90 8.32
N ILE A 107 12.74 -10.79 7.18
CA ILE A 107 13.48 -10.66 5.90
C ILE A 107 12.78 -9.86 4.80
N LEU A 108 12.14 -8.72 5.09
CA LEU A 108 11.84 -7.72 4.03
C LEU A 108 12.07 -6.27 4.47
N ALA A 109 12.86 -6.04 5.52
CA ALA A 109 13.39 -4.71 5.81
C ALA A 109 14.67 -4.49 4.99
N ASN A 110 14.62 -3.54 4.05
CA ASN A 110 15.71 -3.00 3.22
C ASN A 110 15.99 -3.72 1.90
N ILE A 111 15.35 -3.21 0.85
CA ILE A 111 16.05 -2.84 -0.40
C ILE A 111 15.85 -1.33 -0.60
#